data_AF-A0A8T8SA30-F1
#
_entry.id   AF-A0A8T8SA30-F1
#
_cell.length_a   1.000
_cell.length_b   1.000
_cell.length_c   1.000
_cell.angle_alpha   90.00
_cell.angle_beta   90.00
_cell.angle_gamma   90.00
#
_symmetry.space_group_name_H-M   'P 1'
#
loop_
_entity.id
_entity.type
_entity.pdbx_description
1 polymer ?
#
loop_
_entity_poly.entity_id
_entity_poly.type
_entity_poly.pdbx_seq_one_letter_code
_entity_poly.pdbx_strand_id
1 'polypeptide(L)'
;MHLRRWPLLQLPVAVFQWVLEVGPGEREAERSVLSALCGSQSDEENPRHLSGALFGDVSFTWERQSEGSTLTVFCPERAIEVLLDPGLDSSVGEAIDWAETLPGAIIRATSIWVGGDEAEVERALPAVDFNRSELVSCGLSGGVRIWSDFRIHPDGRGRLVVSAGEVDRSDLTRQLQQLQELGNYRNKALLGLPVAQEAWPRLDAAERELAALAKAVTSSVASDDDLLAQLSDLSLELSTIATSIGYRMNATAAYSRLVEERLAQLAPE
;
A
#
# COMPACT_ATOMS: atom_id res chain seq x y z
N MET A 1 -10.20 -1.81 12.97
CA MET A 1 -9.05 -2.71 12.74
C MET A 1 -7.98 -2.26 13.72
N HIS A 2 -7.67 -3.04 14.75
CA HIS A 2 -6.66 -2.64 15.74
C HIS A 2 -5.28 -2.71 15.08
N LEU A 3 -4.60 -1.57 14.96
CA LEU A 3 -3.23 -1.52 14.43
C LEU A 3 -2.30 -2.32 15.35
N ARG A 4 -1.57 -3.26 14.78
CA ARG A 4 -0.45 -3.89 15.47
C ARG A 4 0.79 -3.05 15.22
N ARG A 5 1.46 -2.67 16.30
CA ARG A 5 2.60 -1.74 16.25
C ARG A 5 3.80 -2.45 15.65
N TRP A 6 4.53 -1.75 14.79
CA TRP A 6 5.90 -2.14 14.44
C TRP A 6 6.76 -2.29 15.70
N PRO A 7 7.82 -3.14 15.65
CA PRO A 7 8.81 -3.18 16.72
C PRO A 7 9.48 -1.80 16.88
N LEU A 8 9.97 -1.51 18.08
CA LEU A 8 10.73 -0.28 18.32
C LEU A 8 11.98 -0.26 17.44
N LEU A 9 12.12 0.79 16.63
CA LEU A 9 13.22 0.92 15.69
C LEU A 9 14.55 1.22 16.41
N GLN A 10 15.57 0.42 16.11
CA GLN A 10 16.95 0.62 16.57
C GLN A 10 17.75 1.28 15.45
N LEU A 11 18.21 2.52 15.68
CA LEU A 11 18.82 3.35 14.63
C LEU A 11 20.34 3.14 14.52
N PRO A 12 20.92 3.27 13.32
CA PRO A 12 20.23 3.43 12.03
C PRO A 12 19.49 2.14 11.64
N VAL A 13 18.42 2.21 10.87
CA VAL A 13 17.67 1.01 10.44
C VAL A 13 17.29 1.10 8.97
N ALA A 14 17.42 -0.01 8.25
CA ALA A 14 16.79 -0.21 6.95
C ALA A 14 15.47 -0.98 7.13
N VAL A 15 14.39 -0.48 6.54
CA VAL A 15 13.07 -1.10 6.58
C VAL A 15 12.58 -1.32 5.16
N PHE A 16 12.21 -2.54 4.83
CA PHE A 16 11.66 -2.91 3.52
C PHE A 16 10.22 -3.34 3.69
N GLN A 17 9.31 -2.82 2.87
CA GLN A 17 7.90 -3.19 2.94
C GLN A 17 7.36 -3.55 1.56
N TRP A 18 6.57 -4.61 1.51
CA TRP A 18 5.77 -5.01 0.36
C TRP A 18 4.30 -5.04 0.75
N VAL A 19 3.46 -4.48 -0.12
CA VAL A 19 2.01 -4.62 -0.10
C VAL A 19 1.61 -5.45 -1.29
N LEU A 20 1.05 -6.61 -1.00
CA LEU A 20 0.68 -7.62 -2.00
C LEU A 20 -0.85 -7.66 -2.12
N GLU A 21 -1.35 -7.77 -3.34
CA GLU A 21 -2.69 -8.28 -3.62
C GLU A 21 -2.59 -9.81 -3.66
N VAL A 22 -3.31 -10.49 -2.77
CA VAL A 22 -3.21 -11.95 -2.63
C VAL A 22 -4.60 -12.54 -2.73
N GLY A 23 -4.86 -13.19 -3.86
CA GLY A 23 -6.15 -13.78 -4.18
C GLY A 23 -6.46 -15.01 -3.31
N PRO A 24 -7.73 -15.47 -3.25
CA PRO A 24 -8.13 -16.64 -2.47
C PRO A 24 -7.33 -17.91 -2.84
N GLY A 25 -6.99 -18.10 -4.11
CA GLY A 25 -6.23 -19.25 -4.61
C GLY A 25 -4.74 -19.25 -4.20
N GLU A 26 -4.20 -18.11 -3.79
CA GLU A 26 -2.78 -17.95 -3.45
C GLU A 26 -2.51 -18.04 -1.94
N ARG A 27 -3.57 -18.05 -1.11
CA ARG A 27 -3.44 -17.99 0.36
C ARG A 27 -2.74 -19.19 0.96
N GLU A 28 -2.90 -20.37 0.38
CA GLU A 28 -2.21 -21.56 0.87
C GLU A 28 -0.72 -21.54 0.52
N ALA A 29 -0.36 -21.01 -0.65
CA ALA A 29 1.04 -20.80 -1.03
C ALA A 29 1.69 -19.74 -0.13
N GLU A 30 1.01 -18.62 0.15
CA GLU A 30 1.47 -17.58 1.07
C GLU A 30 1.75 -18.17 2.46
N ARG A 31 0.80 -18.94 2.99
CA ARG A 31 0.95 -19.61 4.30
C ARG A 31 2.13 -20.57 4.31
N SER A 32 2.34 -21.30 3.21
CA SER A 32 3.45 -22.25 3.09
C SER A 32 4.80 -21.54 3.15
N VAL A 33 4.97 -20.44 2.40
CA VAL A 33 6.19 -19.61 2.40
C VAL A 33 6.48 -19.06 3.80
N LEU A 34 5.47 -18.51 4.48
CA LEU A 34 5.62 -17.98 5.84
C LEU A 34 6.00 -19.08 6.84
N SER A 35 5.35 -20.24 6.76
CA SER A 35 5.61 -21.36 7.67
C SER A 35 6.99 -21.99 7.51
N ALA A 36 7.52 -22.00 6.28
CA ALA A 36 8.82 -22.59 5.98
C ALA A 36 9.97 -21.85 6.65
N LEU A 37 9.87 -20.52 6.79
CA LEU A 37 10.94 -19.71 7.37
C LEU A 37 10.81 -19.52 8.89
N CYS A 38 9.59 -19.47 9.42
CA CYS A 38 9.39 -19.09 10.82
C CYS A 38 9.65 -20.22 11.82
N GLY A 39 9.75 -21.48 11.36
CA GLY A 39 9.69 -22.63 12.26
C GLY A 39 8.45 -22.56 13.17
N SER A 40 8.35 -23.40 14.19
CA SER A 40 7.27 -23.35 15.18
C SER A 40 7.38 -22.16 16.17
N GLN A 41 7.88 -21.00 15.72
CA GLN A 41 7.97 -19.75 16.49
C GLN A 41 6.91 -18.73 16.07
N SER A 42 5.67 -19.18 15.89
CA SER A 42 4.52 -18.28 15.86
C SER A 42 4.00 -18.13 17.28
N ASP A 43 3.88 -16.89 17.78
CA ASP A 43 2.93 -16.60 18.86
C ASP A 43 1.54 -17.06 18.37
N GLU A 44 1.04 -18.18 18.91
CA GLU A 44 -0.11 -18.96 18.45
C GLU A 44 -1.49 -18.22 18.49
N GLU A 45 -1.56 -16.91 18.67
CA GLU A 45 -2.83 -16.25 18.98
C GLU A 45 -3.54 -15.56 17.80
N ASN A 46 -2.93 -15.38 16.61
CA ASN A 46 -3.64 -14.74 15.49
C ASN A 46 -3.26 -15.24 14.08
N PRO A 47 -4.18 -15.90 13.34
CA PRO A 47 -3.92 -16.40 11.99
C PRO A 47 -3.76 -15.30 10.93
N ARG A 48 -3.94 -14.03 11.28
CA ARG A 48 -3.82 -12.87 10.37
C ARG A 48 -2.58 -12.04 10.60
N HIS A 49 -1.71 -12.43 11.52
CA HIS A 49 -0.50 -11.70 11.83
C HIS A 49 0.61 -12.66 12.22
N LEU A 50 1.82 -12.37 11.77
CA LEU A 50 3.01 -13.12 12.12
C LEU A 50 4.15 -12.13 12.29
N SER A 51 5.00 -12.36 13.29
CA SER A 51 6.22 -11.60 13.49
C SER A 51 7.28 -12.52 14.04
N GLY A 52 8.54 -12.27 13.71
CA GLY A 52 9.63 -13.09 14.18
C GLY A 52 10.98 -12.57 13.74
N ALA A 53 12.02 -13.27 14.17
CA ALA A 53 13.36 -13.12 13.63
C ALA A 53 13.51 -13.94 12.34
N LEU A 54 14.31 -13.43 11.41
CA LEU A 54 14.73 -14.14 10.21
C LEU A 54 16.18 -14.61 10.39
N PHE A 55 17.12 -13.88 9.81
CA PHE A 55 18.54 -14.17 9.80
C PHE A 55 19.28 -13.14 10.65
N GLY A 56 20.00 -13.60 11.69
CA GLY A 56 20.72 -12.69 12.59
C GLY A 56 19.79 -11.77 13.38
N ASP A 57 20.00 -10.47 13.26
CA ASP A 57 19.21 -9.39 13.90
C ASP A 57 18.08 -8.86 13.01
N VAL A 58 17.92 -9.41 11.80
CA VAL A 58 16.80 -9.08 10.91
C VAL A 58 15.51 -9.66 11.46
N SER A 59 14.48 -8.83 11.52
CA SER A 59 13.14 -9.24 11.96
C SER A 59 12.08 -8.86 10.92
N PHE A 60 10.89 -9.42 11.05
CA PHE A 60 9.79 -9.11 10.15
C PHE A 60 8.46 -9.04 10.87
N THR A 61 7.50 -8.39 10.22
CA THR A 61 6.08 -8.45 10.52
C THR A 61 5.31 -8.69 9.24
N TRP A 62 4.41 -9.67 9.26
CA TRP A 62 3.42 -9.93 8.23
C TRP A 62 2.01 -9.70 8.77
N GLU A 63 1.15 -9.10 7.97
CA GLU A 63 -0.25 -8.88 8.30
C GLU A 63 -1.15 -9.18 7.11
N ARG A 64 -2.20 -9.97 7.35
CA ARG A 64 -3.24 -10.29 6.36
C ARG A 64 -4.43 -9.35 6.46
N GLN A 65 -4.72 -8.68 5.36
CA GLN A 65 -5.98 -7.94 5.15
C GLN A 65 -6.95 -8.72 4.25
N SER A 66 -8.12 -8.14 3.98
CA SER A 66 -9.16 -8.77 3.14
C SER A 66 -8.70 -9.01 1.71
N GLU A 67 -8.00 -8.04 1.12
CA GLU A 67 -7.60 -8.03 -0.29
C GLU A 67 -6.16 -8.47 -0.53
N GLY A 68 -5.39 -8.71 0.53
CA GLY A 68 -3.97 -8.93 0.37
C GLY A 68 -3.25 -9.08 1.69
N SER A 69 -1.95 -8.78 1.66
CA SER A 69 -1.09 -8.83 2.82
C SER A 69 -0.01 -7.76 2.76
N THR A 70 0.52 -7.41 3.92
CA THR A 70 1.70 -6.55 4.05
C THR A 70 2.81 -7.34 4.72
N LEU A 71 3.99 -7.36 4.11
CA LEU A 71 5.22 -7.84 4.73
C LEU A 71 6.14 -6.65 4.98
N THR A 72 6.69 -6.52 6.18
CA THR A 72 7.70 -5.52 6.52
C THR A 72 8.89 -6.22 7.15
N VAL A 73 10.10 -5.95 6.65
CA VAL A 73 11.37 -6.47 7.16
C VAL A 73 12.15 -5.31 7.77
N PHE A 74 12.72 -5.52 8.95
CA PHE A 74 13.46 -4.55 9.73
C PHE A 74 14.90 -5.03 9.92
N CYS A 75 15.86 -4.23 9.49
CA CYS A 75 17.29 -4.50 9.53
C CYS A 75 17.98 -3.41 10.35
N PRO A 76 18.11 -3.58 11.68
CA PRO A 76 18.71 -2.58 12.55
C PRO A 76 20.22 -2.43 12.28
N GLU A 77 20.81 -1.35 12.74
CA GLU A 77 22.25 -1.05 12.65
C GLU A 77 22.85 -1.15 11.23
N ARG A 78 22.06 -0.86 10.19
CA ARG A 78 22.51 -0.91 8.79
C ARG A 78 22.82 0.47 8.22
N ALA A 79 23.90 0.53 7.45
CA ALA A 79 24.28 1.72 6.70
C ALA A 79 23.33 1.97 5.52
N ILE A 80 23.32 3.19 4.99
CA ILE A 80 22.38 3.60 3.95
C ILE A 80 22.58 2.82 2.64
N GLU A 81 23.77 2.30 2.39
CA GLU A 81 24.11 1.53 1.20
C GLU A 81 23.30 0.23 1.11
N VAL A 82 22.90 -0.35 2.24
CA VAL A 82 22.04 -1.55 2.29
C VAL A 82 20.65 -1.27 1.69
N LEU A 83 20.19 -0.02 1.72
CA LEU A 83 18.94 0.37 1.04
C LEU A 83 19.06 0.27 -0.49
N LEU A 84 20.26 0.47 -1.03
CA LEU A 84 20.55 0.49 -2.47
C LEU A 84 20.90 -0.91 -2.99
N ASP A 85 21.71 -1.62 -2.22
CA ASP A 85 22.15 -2.97 -2.49
C ASP A 85 22.04 -3.81 -1.21
N PRO A 86 20.87 -4.44 -0.99
CA PRO A 86 20.66 -5.33 0.15
C PRO A 86 21.65 -6.50 0.21
N GLY A 87 22.26 -6.89 -0.92
CA GLY A 87 23.21 -8.00 -1.00
C GLY A 87 24.58 -7.69 -0.39
N LEU A 88 24.86 -6.42 -0.04
CA LEU A 88 26.05 -6.04 0.73
C LEU A 88 26.08 -6.68 2.12
N ASP A 89 24.93 -7.07 2.63
CA ASP A 89 24.77 -7.82 3.86
C ASP A 89 24.01 -9.13 3.57
N SER A 90 24.64 -10.27 3.85
CA SER A 90 24.04 -11.58 3.53
C SER A 90 22.72 -11.82 4.26
N SER A 91 22.59 -11.37 5.52
CA SER A 91 21.36 -11.56 6.30
C SER A 91 20.20 -10.75 5.74
N VAL A 92 20.49 -9.55 5.21
CA VAL A 92 19.49 -8.70 4.57
C VAL A 92 19.15 -9.25 3.19
N GLY A 93 20.15 -9.60 2.37
CA GLY A 93 19.94 -10.22 1.05
C GLY A 93 19.06 -11.45 1.12
N GLU A 94 19.33 -12.39 2.03
CA GLU A 94 18.52 -13.60 2.24
C GLU A 94 17.08 -13.27 2.67
N ALA A 95 16.89 -12.23 3.51
CA ALA A 95 15.56 -11.78 3.92
C ALA A 95 14.77 -11.15 2.77
N ILE A 96 15.42 -10.39 1.89
CA ILE A 96 14.79 -9.83 0.68
C ILE A 96 14.43 -10.96 -0.29
N ASP A 97 15.36 -11.87 -0.56
CA ASP A 97 15.14 -13.01 -1.47
C ASP A 97 13.93 -13.83 -1.01
N TRP A 98 13.82 -14.11 0.30
CA TRP A 98 12.65 -14.75 0.86
C TRP A 98 11.37 -13.93 0.69
N ALA A 99 11.40 -12.63 1.00
CA ALA A 99 10.25 -11.75 0.88
C ALA A 99 9.69 -11.73 -0.56
N GLU A 100 10.58 -11.78 -1.55
CA GLU A 100 10.26 -11.82 -2.98
C GLU A 100 9.71 -13.18 -3.45
N THR A 101 9.77 -14.23 -2.62
CA THR A 101 9.09 -15.51 -2.90
C THR A 101 7.60 -15.52 -2.53
N LEU A 102 7.10 -14.50 -1.82
CA LEU A 102 5.68 -14.43 -1.48
C LEU A 102 4.82 -14.31 -2.74
N PRO A 103 3.68 -15.02 -2.81
CA PRO A 103 2.78 -14.95 -3.95
C PRO A 103 1.97 -13.64 -3.94
N GLY A 104 1.30 -13.38 -5.05
CA GLY A 104 0.46 -12.21 -5.24
C GLY A 104 1.15 -11.10 -6.04
N ALA A 105 0.35 -10.11 -6.45
CA ALA A 105 0.83 -8.97 -7.20
C ALA A 105 1.31 -7.86 -6.25
N ILE A 106 2.51 -7.33 -6.47
CA ILE A 106 3.02 -6.19 -5.69
C ILE A 106 2.25 -4.93 -6.09
N ILE A 107 1.45 -4.41 -5.15
CA ILE A 107 0.78 -3.11 -5.29
C ILE A 107 1.77 -1.97 -4.97
N ARG A 108 2.63 -2.19 -3.98
CA ARG A 108 3.61 -1.21 -3.53
C ARG A 108 4.78 -1.91 -2.87
N ALA A 109 6.01 -1.46 -3.16
CA ALA A 109 7.18 -1.83 -2.42
C ALA A 109 8.02 -0.60 -2.09
N THR A 110 8.58 -0.54 -0.88
CA THR A 110 9.38 0.60 -0.42
C THR A 110 10.56 0.17 0.44
N SER A 111 11.69 0.83 0.23
CA SER A 111 12.87 0.78 1.08
C SER A 111 12.99 2.10 1.84
N ILE A 112 13.18 2.01 3.15
CA ILE A 112 13.27 3.17 4.05
C ILE A 112 14.57 3.04 4.81
N TRP A 113 15.37 4.11 4.85
CA TRP A 113 16.51 4.18 5.75
C TRP A 113 16.26 5.28 6.77
N VAL A 114 16.41 4.96 8.05
CA VAL A 114 16.22 5.88 9.15
C VAL A 114 17.55 6.05 9.87
N GLY A 115 18.12 7.25 9.76
CA GLY A 115 19.35 7.63 10.44
C GLY A 115 19.11 8.28 11.79
N GLY A 116 20.19 8.72 12.43
CA GLY A 116 20.15 9.50 13.65
C GLY A 116 19.64 10.92 13.42
N ASP A 117 20.54 11.90 13.57
CA ASP A 117 20.19 13.30 13.39
C ASP A 117 20.14 13.74 11.91
N GLU A 118 19.57 14.92 11.67
CA GLU A 118 19.42 15.47 10.32
C GLU A 118 20.76 15.69 9.61
N ALA A 119 21.81 16.11 10.33
CA ALA A 119 23.12 16.38 9.74
C ALA A 119 23.85 15.09 9.32
N GLU A 120 23.66 14.01 10.05
CA GLU A 120 24.07 12.66 9.64
C GLU A 120 23.37 12.22 8.37
N VAL A 121 22.05 12.35 8.34
CA VAL A 121 21.23 11.93 7.22
C VAL A 121 21.54 12.75 5.96
N GLU A 122 21.69 14.07 6.08
CA GLU A 122 22.04 14.95 4.95
C GLU A 122 23.40 14.61 4.33
N ARG A 123 24.37 14.14 5.14
CA ARG A 123 25.66 13.64 4.63
C ARG A 123 25.53 12.32 3.89
N ALA A 124 24.55 11.49 4.26
CA ALA A 124 24.28 10.19 3.64
C ALA A 124 23.40 10.29 2.37
N LEU A 125 22.53 11.31 2.28
CA LEU A 125 21.60 11.52 1.15
C LEU A 125 22.24 11.40 -0.24
N PRO A 126 23.45 11.94 -0.51
CA PRO A 126 24.08 11.83 -1.82
C PRO A 126 24.39 10.40 -2.28
N ALA A 127 24.44 9.42 -1.36
CA ALA A 127 24.61 8.02 -1.70
C ALA A 127 23.35 7.45 -2.38
N VAL A 128 22.17 8.00 -2.09
CA VAL A 128 20.91 7.56 -2.69
C VAL A 128 20.73 8.23 -4.05
N ASP A 129 20.43 7.40 -5.06
CA ASP A 129 20.19 7.84 -6.44
C ASP A 129 18.80 8.49 -6.60
N PHE A 130 18.57 9.58 -5.88
CA PHE A 130 17.37 10.39 -6.02
C PHE A 130 17.45 11.30 -7.23
N ASN A 131 16.32 11.44 -7.94
CA ASN A 131 16.19 12.50 -8.92
C ASN A 131 16.14 13.87 -8.22
N ARG A 132 17.22 14.63 -8.30
CA ARG A 132 17.37 15.93 -7.61
C ARG A 132 16.30 16.95 -7.98
N SER A 133 15.74 16.92 -9.20
CA SER A 133 14.68 17.87 -9.58
C SER A 133 13.31 17.53 -9.00
N GLU A 134 13.14 16.29 -8.52
CA GLU A 134 11.89 15.76 -7.96
C GLU A 134 12.03 15.45 -6.47
N LEU A 135 13.20 15.69 -5.87
CA LEU A 135 13.45 15.44 -4.46
C LEU A 135 12.57 16.34 -3.60
N VAL A 136 11.71 15.70 -2.80
CA VAL A 136 10.84 16.34 -1.82
C VAL A 136 11.39 16.07 -0.44
N SER A 137 11.36 17.11 0.40
CA SER A 137 11.60 17.00 1.84
C SER A 137 10.35 17.42 2.60
N CYS A 138 10.00 16.68 3.66
CA CYS A 138 8.86 16.99 4.52
C CYS A 138 9.25 16.81 5.99
N GLY A 139 8.90 17.77 6.84
CA GLY A 139 9.03 17.66 8.30
C GLY A 139 7.77 17.07 8.92
N LEU A 140 7.94 16.23 9.93
CA LEU A 140 6.89 15.76 10.82
C LEU A 140 7.14 16.28 12.24
N SER A 141 6.21 15.99 13.15
CA SER A 141 6.29 16.40 14.56
C SER A 141 7.56 15.90 15.26
N GLY A 142 8.14 16.76 16.11
CA GLY A 142 9.34 16.46 16.90
C GLY A 142 10.65 16.39 16.11
N GLY A 143 10.71 17.06 14.96
CA GLY A 143 11.94 17.26 14.18
C GLY A 143 12.31 16.08 13.28
N VAL A 144 11.41 15.10 13.12
CA VAL A 144 11.56 14.05 12.11
C VAL A 144 11.48 14.69 10.73
N ARG A 145 12.39 14.32 9.83
CA ARG A 145 12.35 14.77 8.43
C ARG A 145 12.46 13.59 7.48
N ILE A 146 11.75 13.68 6.37
CA ILE A 146 11.66 12.65 5.33
C ILE A 146 12.12 13.24 4.02
N TRP A 147 12.89 12.47 3.25
CA TRP A 147 13.29 12.76 1.89
C TRP A 147 12.88 11.61 0.96
N SER A 148 12.31 11.95 -0.20
CA SER A 148 11.97 11.00 -1.26
C SER A 148 11.78 11.74 -2.58
N ASP A 149 12.09 11.12 -3.71
CA ASP A 149 11.67 11.60 -5.03
C ASP A 149 10.36 10.93 -5.51
N PHE A 150 9.78 10.04 -4.69
CA PHE A 150 8.59 9.24 -4.97
C PHE A 150 8.63 8.44 -6.29
N ARG A 151 9.83 8.15 -6.80
CA ARG A 151 10.02 7.31 -7.98
C ARG A 151 10.09 5.83 -7.60
N ILE A 152 9.84 4.98 -8.59
CA ILE A 152 10.20 3.56 -8.52
C ILE A 152 11.60 3.43 -9.10
N HIS A 153 12.53 2.87 -8.34
CA HIS A 153 13.91 2.65 -8.75
C HIS A 153 14.06 1.31 -9.50
N PRO A 154 15.23 1.01 -10.12
CA PRO A 154 15.42 -0.21 -10.91
C PRO A 154 15.16 -1.54 -10.20
N ASP A 155 15.21 -1.54 -8.86
CA ASP A 155 14.88 -2.68 -7.99
C ASP A 155 13.36 -2.80 -7.70
N GLY A 156 12.52 -2.00 -8.35
CA GLY A 156 11.07 -2.03 -8.19
C GLY A 156 10.54 -1.37 -6.91
N ARG A 157 11.41 -0.75 -6.10
CA ARG A 157 11.04 -0.15 -4.81
C ARG A 157 11.11 1.37 -4.86
N GLY A 158 10.19 2.03 -4.15
CA GLY A 158 10.32 3.44 -3.82
C GLY A 158 11.27 3.65 -2.65
N ARG A 159 11.93 4.81 -2.57
CA ARG A 159 12.93 5.08 -1.52
C ARG A 159 12.52 6.24 -0.61
N LEU A 160 12.66 6.04 0.69
CA LEU A 160 12.51 7.07 1.70
C LEU A 160 13.76 7.10 2.57
N VAL A 161 14.28 8.30 2.82
CA VAL A 161 15.34 8.53 3.80
C VAL A 161 14.75 9.38 4.92
N VAL A 162 15.07 9.07 6.17
CA VAL A 162 14.42 9.67 7.34
C VAL A 162 15.47 10.04 8.39
N SER A 163 15.36 11.23 8.96
CA SER A 163 16.05 11.61 10.20
C SER A 163 15.10 11.47 11.38
N ALA A 164 15.60 10.96 12.50
CA ALA A 164 14.78 10.66 13.66
C ALA A 164 14.41 11.88 14.51
N GLY A 165 15.04 13.04 14.31
CA GLY A 165 14.82 14.22 15.14
C GLY A 165 15.08 13.95 16.63
N GLU A 166 14.32 14.64 17.50
CA GLU A 166 14.43 14.52 18.96
C GLU A 166 13.31 13.68 19.58
N VAL A 167 12.47 13.03 18.76
CA VAL A 167 11.37 12.19 19.27
C VAL A 167 11.87 10.91 19.93
N ASP A 168 11.07 10.40 20.85
CA ASP A 168 11.29 9.05 21.36
C ASP A 168 11.06 7.99 20.26
N ARG A 169 11.64 6.82 20.46
CA ARG A 169 11.61 5.74 19.45
C ARG A 169 10.20 5.19 19.21
N SER A 170 9.31 5.23 20.19
CA SER A 170 7.92 4.81 20.01
C SER A 170 7.18 5.76 19.09
N ASP A 171 7.35 7.07 19.27
CA ASP A 171 6.74 8.08 18.41
C ASP A 171 7.31 8.07 17.00
N LEU A 172 8.62 7.92 16.82
CA LEU A 172 9.23 7.73 15.50
C LEU A 172 8.63 6.51 14.77
N THR A 173 8.58 5.37 15.46
CA THR A 173 8.05 4.11 14.92
C THR A 173 6.59 4.28 14.50
N ARG A 174 5.78 4.91 15.36
CA ARG A 174 4.37 5.19 15.08
C ARG A 174 4.20 6.10 13.87
N GLN A 175 4.96 7.19 13.78
CA GLN A 175 4.90 8.13 12.66
C GLN A 175 5.29 7.45 11.34
N LEU A 176 6.35 6.62 11.35
CA LEU A 176 6.77 5.87 10.17
C LEU A 176 5.75 4.82 9.74
N GLN A 177 5.15 4.10 10.69
CA GLN A 177 4.06 3.18 10.40
C GLN A 177 2.86 3.92 9.79
N GLN A 178 2.46 5.07 10.36
CA GLN A 178 1.37 5.88 9.82
C GLN A 178 1.66 6.40 8.41
N LEU A 179 2.90 6.81 8.14
CA LEU A 179 3.35 7.22 6.80
C LEU A 179 3.28 6.06 5.81
N GLN A 180 3.72 4.87 6.21
CA GLN A 180 3.60 3.69 5.36
C GLN A 180 2.14 3.32 5.11
N GLU A 181 1.30 3.37 6.14
CA GLU A 181 -0.13 3.13 5.99
C GLU A 181 -0.81 4.14 5.06
N LEU A 182 -0.45 5.43 5.16
CA LEU A 182 -0.92 6.45 4.22
C LEU A 182 -0.58 6.07 2.78
N GLY A 183 0.67 5.69 2.51
CA GLY A 183 1.10 5.24 1.18
C GLY A 183 0.40 3.94 0.73
N ASN A 184 0.18 3.00 1.64
CA ASN A 184 -0.48 1.72 1.37
C ASN A 184 -1.94 1.92 0.98
N TYR A 185 -2.70 2.67 1.78
CA TYR A 185 -4.11 2.92 1.53
C TYR A 185 -4.32 3.84 0.33
N ARG A 186 -3.41 4.79 0.06
CA ARG A 186 -3.45 5.59 -1.18
C ARG A 186 -3.36 4.71 -2.42
N ASN A 187 -2.41 3.77 -2.47
CA ASN A 187 -2.27 2.87 -3.62
C ASN A 187 -3.47 1.91 -3.73
N LYS A 188 -3.97 1.38 -2.61
CA LYS A 188 -5.17 0.51 -2.62
C LYS A 188 -6.44 1.24 -3.06
N ALA A 189 -6.62 2.51 -2.67
CA ALA A 189 -7.73 3.32 -3.16
C ALA A 189 -7.68 3.53 -4.67
N LEU A 190 -6.48 3.65 -5.25
CA LEU A 190 -6.31 3.86 -6.70
C LEU A 190 -6.62 2.62 -7.55
N LEU A 191 -6.76 1.43 -6.94
CA LEU A 191 -7.18 0.22 -7.66
C LEU A 191 -8.60 0.33 -8.24
N GLY A 192 -9.42 1.27 -7.76
CA GLY A 192 -10.73 1.55 -8.35
C GLY A 192 -10.71 2.28 -9.68
N LEU A 193 -9.66 3.06 -9.96
CA LEU A 193 -9.59 3.88 -11.17
C LEU A 193 -9.75 3.08 -12.47
N PRO A 194 -8.99 1.98 -12.71
CA PRO A 194 -9.16 1.20 -13.95
C PRO A 194 -10.57 0.59 -14.07
N VAL A 195 -11.15 0.13 -12.96
CA VAL A 195 -12.52 -0.43 -12.94
C VAL A 195 -13.55 0.65 -13.31
N ALA A 196 -13.38 1.87 -12.81
CA ALA A 196 -14.25 2.99 -13.16
C ALA A 196 -14.11 3.37 -14.65
N GLN A 197 -12.87 3.42 -15.17
CA GLN A 197 -12.61 3.74 -16.58
C GLN A 197 -13.19 2.70 -17.54
N GLU A 198 -13.17 1.43 -17.18
CA GLU A 198 -13.76 0.35 -17.98
C GLU A 198 -15.31 0.41 -18.00
N ALA A 199 -15.92 0.79 -16.87
CA ALA A 199 -17.37 0.91 -16.76
C ALA A 199 -17.93 2.20 -17.40
N TRP A 200 -17.12 3.25 -17.50
CA TRP A 200 -17.56 4.58 -17.93
C TRP A 200 -18.27 4.60 -19.30
N PRO A 201 -17.74 3.96 -20.37
CA PRO A 201 -18.38 4.00 -21.68
C PRO A 201 -19.75 3.32 -21.71
N ARG A 202 -19.95 2.30 -20.86
CA ARG A 202 -21.23 1.60 -20.72
C ARG A 202 -22.25 2.49 -20.01
N LEU A 203 -21.83 3.23 -18.98
CA LEU A 203 -22.68 4.22 -18.32
C LEU A 203 -23.09 5.34 -19.29
N ASP A 204 -22.15 5.88 -20.07
CA ASP A 204 -22.46 6.89 -21.10
C ASP A 204 -23.45 6.37 -22.16
N ALA A 205 -23.37 5.08 -22.53
CA ALA A 205 -24.32 4.46 -23.43
C ALA A 205 -25.73 4.38 -22.82
N ALA A 206 -25.82 3.88 -21.58
CA ALA A 206 -27.06 3.80 -20.82
C ALA A 206 -27.72 5.18 -20.64
N GLU A 207 -26.94 6.24 -20.35
CA GLU A 207 -27.46 7.60 -20.23
C GLU A 207 -28.02 8.15 -21.55
N ARG A 208 -27.37 7.86 -22.68
CA ARG A 208 -27.88 8.27 -24.00
C ARG A 208 -29.18 7.55 -24.35
N GLU A 209 -29.28 6.27 -24.03
CA GLU A 209 -30.50 5.48 -24.25
C GLU A 209 -31.64 6.00 -23.38
N LEU A 210 -31.38 6.31 -22.10
CA LEU A 210 -32.36 6.93 -21.21
C LEU A 210 -32.90 8.24 -21.79
N ALA A 211 -32.02 9.10 -22.30
CA ALA A 211 -32.40 10.38 -22.90
C ALA A 211 -33.22 10.19 -24.19
N ALA A 212 -32.93 9.16 -24.99
CA ALA A 212 -33.71 8.81 -26.17
C ALA A 212 -35.11 8.31 -25.79
N LEU A 213 -35.20 7.44 -24.79
CA LEU A 213 -36.46 6.93 -24.25
C LEU A 213 -37.35 8.07 -23.72
N ALA A 214 -36.77 8.99 -22.94
CA ALA A 214 -37.48 10.15 -22.42
C ALA A 214 -38.08 11.02 -23.54
N LYS A 215 -37.38 11.19 -24.66
CA LYS A 215 -37.92 11.88 -25.84
C LYS A 215 -39.04 11.09 -26.50
N ALA A 216 -38.87 9.78 -26.66
CA ALA A 216 -39.87 8.90 -27.28
C ALA A 216 -41.21 8.96 -26.53
N VAL A 217 -41.17 8.92 -25.20
CA VAL A 217 -42.34 9.10 -24.31
C VAL A 217 -43.09 10.40 -24.63
N THR A 218 -42.38 11.53 -24.77
CA THR A 218 -43.01 12.83 -25.06
C THR A 218 -43.56 12.95 -26.48
N SER A 219 -43.05 12.16 -27.42
CA SER A 219 -43.41 12.22 -28.83
C SER A 219 -44.56 11.28 -29.23
N SER A 220 -44.93 10.33 -28.36
CA SER A 220 -45.97 9.31 -28.62
C SER A 220 -45.75 8.48 -29.90
N VAL A 221 -44.49 8.37 -30.36
CA VAL A 221 -44.11 7.66 -31.60
C VAL A 221 -43.96 6.15 -31.39
N ALA A 222 -43.67 5.71 -30.16
CA ALA A 222 -43.51 4.30 -29.79
C ALA A 222 -44.70 3.81 -28.94
N SER A 223 -44.95 2.49 -28.96
CA SER A 223 -45.96 1.89 -28.09
C SER A 223 -45.49 1.90 -26.63
N ASP A 224 -46.44 1.97 -25.69
CA ASP A 224 -46.14 1.90 -24.26
C ASP A 224 -45.41 0.60 -23.90
N ASP A 225 -45.79 -0.52 -24.52
CA ASP A 225 -45.16 -1.82 -24.30
C ASP A 225 -43.68 -1.83 -24.74
N ASP A 226 -43.36 -1.22 -25.88
CA ASP A 226 -41.97 -1.12 -26.37
C ASP A 226 -41.12 -0.22 -25.47
N LEU A 227 -41.69 0.89 -24.98
CA LEU A 227 -41.00 1.81 -24.07
C LEU A 227 -40.73 1.16 -22.71
N LEU A 228 -41.68 0.38 -22.19
CA LEU A 228 -41.51 -0.36 -20.94
C LEU A 228 -40.48 -1.48 -21.06
N ALA A 229 -40.42 -2.17 -22.20
CA ALA A 229 -39.39 -3.17 -22.47
C ALA A 229 -37.99 -2.53 -22.48
N GLN A 230 -37.79 -1.46 -23.26
CA GLN A 230 -36.50 -0.75 -23.32
C GLN A 230 -36.07 -0.19 -21.96
N LEU A 231 -37.01 0.36 -21.18
CA LEU A 231 -36.71 0.84 -19.83
C LEU A 231 -36.28 -0.29 -18.89
N SER A 232 -36.91 -1.47 -19.02
CA SER A 232 -36.57 -2.64 -18.21
C SER A 232 -35.17 -3.16 -18.53
N ASP A 233 -34.83 -3.24 -19.82
CA ASP A 233 -33.50 -3.65 -20.28
C ASP A 233 -32.41 -2.67 -19.80
N LEU A 234 -32.66 -1.37 -19.92
CA LEU A 234 -31.76 -0.33 -19.43
C LEU A 234 -31.57 -0.38 -17.90
N SER A 235 -32.64 -0.63 -17.15
CA SER A 235 -32.58 -0.81 -15.69
C SER A 235 -31.73 -2.02 -15.30
N LEU A 236 -31.84 -3.12 -16.06
CA LEU A 236 -31.01 -4.31 -15.87
C LEU A 236 -29.54 -4.04 -16.21
N GLU A 237 -29.25 -3.29 -17.27
CA GLU A 237 -27.88 -2.90 -17.62
C GLU A 237 -27.25 -2.04 -16.51
N LEU A 238 -27.94 -0.99 -16.05
CA LEU A 238 -27.46 -0.15 -14.94
C LEU A 238 -27.21 -0.97 -13.68
N SER A 239 -28.12 -1.89 -13.35
CA SER A 239 -27.96 -2.81 -12.21
C SER A 239 -26.74 -3.72 -12.37
N THR A 240 -26.49 -4.19 -13.60
CA THR A 240 -25.33 -5.02 -13.93
C THR A 240 -24.03 -4.24 -13.76
N ILE A 241 -23.97 -3.00 -14.26
CA ILE A 241 -22.80 -2.10 -14.09
C ILE A 241 -22.56 -1.84 -12.61
N ALA A 242 -23.60 -1.43 -11.87
CA ALA A 242 -23.50 -1.12 -10.44
C ALA A 242 -23.00 -2.33 -9.64
N THR A 243 -23.52 -3.52 -9.94
CA THR A 243 -23.10 -4.77 -9.29
C THR A 243 -21.66 -5.12 -9.63
N SER A 244 -21.23 -4.96 -10.90
CA SER A 244 -19.88 -5.33 -11.31
C SER A 244 -18.79 -4.46 -10.68
N ILE A 245 -19.07 -3.18 -10.42
CA ILE A 245 -18.08 -2.25 -9.84
C ILE A 245 -18.23 -2.06 -8.32
N GLY A 246 -19.38 -2.44 -7.75
CA GLY A 246 -19.77 -2.07 -6.39
C GLY A 246 -18.75 -2.45 -5.32
N TYR A 247 -18.19 -3.65 -5.38
CA TYR A 247 -17.15 -4.09 -4.43
C TYR A 247 -15.92 -3.16 -4.47
N ARG A 248 -15.37 -2.92 -5.66
CA ARG A 248 -14.13 -2.13 -5.80
C ARG A 248 -14.36 -0.64 -5.50
N MET A 249 -15.53 -0.09 -5.85
CA MET A 249 -15.88 1.30 -5.50
C MET A 249 -16.03 1.47 -3.98
N ASN A 250 -16.69 0.53 -3.30
CA ASN A 250 -16.81 0.53 -1.85
C ASN A 250 -15.44 0.41 -1.15
N ALA A 251 -14.57 -0.48 -1.65
CA ALA A 251 -13.20 -0.62 -1.15
C ALA A 251 -12.40 0.69 -1.34
N THR A 252 -12.50 1.30 -2.53
CA THR A 252 -11.85 2.58 -2.84
C THR A 252 -12.28 3.67 -1.86
N ALA A 253 -13.59 3.83 -1.61
CA ALA A 253 -14.11 4.80 -0.65
C ALA A 253 -13.67 4.50 0.80
N ALA A 254 -13.60 3.22 1.19
CA ALA A 254 -13.10 2.83 2.51
C ALA A 254 -11.61 3.16 2.68
N TYR A 255 -10.78 2.87 1.69
CA TYR A 255 -9.36 3.21 1.72
C TYR A 255 -9.11 4.72 1.67
N SER A 256 -9.91 5.48 0.93
CA SER A 256 -9.82 6.95 0.92
C SER A 256 -10.04 7.55 2.31
N ARG A 257 -11.00 7.03 3.09
CA ARG A 257 -11.21 7.49 4.48
C ARG A 257 -10.00 7.19 5.37
N LEU A 258 -9.36 6.02 5.21
CA LEU A 258 -8.14 5.69 5.95
C LEU A 258 -6.96 6.58 5.55
N VAL A 259 -6.88 7.01 4.30
CA VAL A 259 -5.91 8.01 3.83
C VAL A 259 -6.12 9.34 4.55
N GLU A 260 -7.35 9.84 4.60
CA GLU A 260 -7.69 11.09 5.30
C GLU A 260 -7.36 11.00 6.80
N GLU A 261 -7.72 9.89 7.46
CA GLU A 261 -7.40 9.64 8.86
C GLU A 261 -5.89 9.65 9.12
N ARG A 262 -5.09 9.00 8.27
CA ARG A 262 -3.63 8.95 8.43
C ARG A 262 -2.97 10.30 8.13
N LEU A 263 -3.46 11.02 7.14
CA LEU A 263 -2.96 12.35 6.83
C LEU A 263 -3.19 13.31 8.00
N ALA A 264 -4.39 13.28 8.61
CA ALA A 264 -4.70 14.09 9.79
C ALA A 264 -3.80 13.74 11.00
N GLN A 265 -3.42 12.47 11.17
CA GLN A 265 -2.54 12.02 12.26
C GLN A 265 -1.06 12.41 12.07
N LEU A 266 -0.64 12.67 10.82
CA LEU A 266 0.73 13.07 10.47
C LEU A 266 0.89 14.58 10.32
N ALA A 267 -0.22 15.34 10.31
CA ALA A 267 -0.17 16.78 10.18
C ALA A 267 0.60 17.39 11.37
N PRO A 268 1.56 18.31 11.11
CA PRO A 268 2.21 19.05 12.18
C PRO A 268 1.18 19.89 12.95
N GLU A 269 1.37 19.99 14.27
CA GLU A 269 0.56 20.87 15.15
C GLU A 269 0.77 22.36 14.83
#